data_AF-A0A521D8S9-F1
#
_entry.id   AF-A0A521D8S9-F1
#
_cell.length_a   1.000
_cell.length_b   1.000
_cell.length_c   1.000
_cell.angle_alpha   90.00
_cell.angle_beta   90.00
_cell.angle_gamma   90.00
#
_symmetry.space_group_name_H-M   'P 1'
#
loop_
_entity.id
_entity.type
_entity.pdbx_description
1 polymer ?
#
loop_
_entity_poly.entity_id
_entity_poly.type
_entity_poly.pdbx_seq_one_letter_code
_entity_poly.pdbx_strand_id
1 'polypeptide(L)'
;MRAFIYFVFLILAACTADVLSPEVLSSKVARASSAELCSAYRLPSTTLRGKLMIEAELAARKVNQCGNSNYGQYSLSTAGTKSYERPFSSEAAGVDYDCDDFPNGAAAQRFFLASGGPVSDPHNLDLDGDGLACEWGAQIRKVSSYRRPVASVRRVTSRCYTGPRGGTYTITASGNKNYGGC
;
A
#
# COMPACT_ATOMS: atom_id res chain seq x y z
N MET A 1 -64.43 -25.47 14.04
CA MET A 1 -63.61 -24.33 14.47
C MET A 1 -62.15 -24.75 14.33
N ARG A 2 -61.42 -24.26 13.32
CA ARG A 2 -59.99 -24.54 13.12
C ARG A 2 -59.25 -23.20 13.21
N ALA A 3 -58.50 -23.01 14.29
CA ALA A 3 -57.69 -21.82 14.52
C ALA A 3 -56.43 -21.90 13.63
N PHE A 4 -56.27 -20.94 12.73
CA PHE A 4 -55.03 -20.75 11.97
C PHE A 4 -54.07 -19.92 12.82
N ILE A 5 -52.98 -20.54 13.25
CA ILE A 5 -51.84 -19.88 13.89
C ILE A 5 -51.04 -19.22 12.77
N TYR A 6 -51.09 -17.88 12.68
CA TYR A 6 -50.25 -17.11 11.78
C TYR A 6 -48.83 -17.04 12.36
N PHE A 7 -47.90 -17.77 11.75
CA PHE A 7 -46.47 -17.65 12.02
C PHE A 7 -45.99 -16.33 11.43
N VAL A 8 -45.77 -15.33 12.28
CA VAL A 8 -45.13 -14.07 11.89
C VAL A 8 -43.68 -14.39 11.56
N PHE A 9 -43.36 -14.48 10.27
CA PHE A 9 -41.99 -14.52 9.78
C PHE A 9 -41.35 -13.15 10.06
N LEU A 10 -40.63 -13.07 11.17
CA LEU A 10 -39.82 -11.93 11.55
C LEU A 10 -38.56 -11.98 10.66
N ILE A 11 -38.60 -11.26 9.54
CA ILE A 11 -37.47 -11.13 8.62
C ILE A 11 -36.38 -10.35 9.37
N LEU A 12 -35.38 -11.06 9.88
CA LEU A 12 -34.13 -10.47 10.31
C LEU A 12 -33.50 -9.78 9.08
N ALA A 13 -33.48 -8.45 9.11
CA ALA A 13 -32.68 -7.65 8.20
C ALA A 13 -31.20 -8.00 8.43
N ALA A 14 -30.68 -8.95 7.65
CA ALA A 14 -29.25 -9.17 7.56
C ALA A 14 -28.63 -7.87 7.04
N CYS A 15 -27.68 -7.31 7.80
CA CYS A 15 -26.87 -6.20 7.34
C CYS A 15 -26.22 -6.59 6.01
N THR A 16 -26.69 -6.03 4.89
CA THR A 16 -26.03 -6.13 3.59
C THR A 16 -24.77 -5.27 3.66
N ALA A 17 -23.73 -5.78 4.32
CA ALA A 17 -22.38 -5.26 4.14
C ALA A 17 -21.95 -5.62 2.71
N ASP A 18 -22.40 -4.79 1.77
CA ASP A 18 -21.74 -4.50 0.50
C ASP A 18 -20.98 -5.68 -0.12
N VAL A 19 -21.70 -6.57 -0.82
CA VAL A 19 -21.09 -7.40 -1.88
C VAL A 19 -20.86 -6.49 -3.09
N LEU A 20 -20.08 -5.42 -2.91
CA LEU A 20 -19.62 -4.61 -4.02
C LEU A 20 -18.73 -5.50 -4.89
N SER A 21 -18.98 -5.49 -6.20
CA SER A 21 -18.11 -6.21 -7.12
C SER A 21 -16.68 -5.69 -6.98
N PRO A 22 -15.66 -6.55 -7.22
CA PRO A 22 -14.26 -6.14 -7.20
C PRO A 22 -13.97 -4.86 -7.99
N GLU A 23 -14.62 -4.72 -9.14
CA GLU A 23 -14.49 -3.56 -10.02
C GLU A 23 -15.01 -2.27 -9.37
N VAL A 24 -16.21 -2.33 -8.75
CA VAL A 24 -16.80 -1.15 -8.08
C VAL A 24 -15.93 -0.73 -6.89
N LEU A 25 -15.42 -1.69 -6.12
CA LEU A 25 -14.51 -1.39 -5.00
C LEU A 25 -13.20 -0.77 -5.49
N SER A 26 -12.59 -1.33 -6.55
CA SER A 26 -11.39 -0.77 -7.18
C SER A 26 -11.63 0.67 -7.65
N SER A 27 -12.77 0.91 -8.30
CA SER A 27 -13.18 2.23 -8.76
C SER A 27 -13.38 3.23 -7.62
N LYS A 28 -13.93 2.79 -6.47
CA LYS A 28 -14.05 3.61 -5.26
C LYS A 28 -12.69 3.96 -4.67
N VAL A 29 -11.80 2.98 -4.56
CA VAL A 29 -10.42 3.16 -4.07
C VAL A 29 -9.64 4.13 -4.98
N ALA A 30 -9.76 3.97 -6.30
CA ALA A 30 -9.09 4.82 -7.28
C ALA A 30 -9.54 6.30 -7.22
N ARG A 31 -10.80 6.57 -6.85
CA ARG A 31 -11.33 7.95 -6.74
C ARG A 31 -11.02 8.61 -5.39
N ALA A 32 -10.85 7.85 -4.32
CA ALA A 32 -10.55 8.39 -3.00
C ALA A 32 -9.18 9.07 -2.96
N SER A 33 -9.00 10.09 -2.13
CA SER A 33 -7.72 10.74 -1.89
C SER A 33 -6.76 9.84 -1.10
N SER A 34 -5.45 10.09 -1.19
CA SER A 34 -4.46 9.32 -0.44
C SER A 34 -4.68 9.41 1.09
N ALA A 35 -5.23 10.53 1.58
CA ALA A 35 -5.55 10.70 3.00
C ALA A 35 -6.72 9.81 3.44
N GLU A 36 -7.79 9.75 2.63
CA GLU A 36 -8.95 8.88 2.88
C GLU A 36 -8.58 7.40 2.79
N LEU A 37 -7.71 7.03 1.84
CA LEU A 37 -7.19 5.67 1.74
C LEU A 37 -6.36 5.30 2.98
N CYS A 38 -5.50 6.20 3.44
CA CYS A 38 -4.71 6.00 4.65
C CYS A 38 -5.56 5.88 5.91
N SER A 39 -6.67 6.61 6.04
CA SER A 39 -7.59 6.47 7.17
C SER A 39 -8.37 5.17 7.07
N ALA A 40 -8.92 4.84 5.90
CA ALA A 40 -9.65 3.61 5.63
C ALA A 40 -8.80 2.36 5.90
N TYR A 41 -7.54 2.35 5.48
CA TYR A 41 -6.62 1.22 5.68
C TYR A 41 -6.52 0.75 7.15
N ARG A 42 -6.62 1.69 8.08
CA ARG A 42 -6.48 1.45 9.52
C ARG A 42 -7.78 1.03 10.19
N LEU A 43 -8.91 1.15 9.50
CA LEU A 43 -10.19 0.79 10.10
C LEU A 43 -10.30 -0.74 10.23
N PRO A 44 -10.80 -1.23 11.38
CA PRO A 44 -11.03 -2.66 11.57
C PRO A 44 -12.16 -3.17 10.67
N SER A 45 -13.10 -2.30 10.28
CA SER A 45 -14.21 -2.62 9.37
C SER A 45 -13.79 -2.77 7.91
N THR A 46 -12.58 -2.34 7.53
CA THR A 46 -12.11 -2.51 6.15
C THR A 46 -11.76 -3.97 5.89
N THR A 47 -12.39 -4.53 4.87
CA THR A 47 -12.21 -5.92 4.43
C THR A 47 -10.77 -6.18 3.99
N LEU A 48 -10.35 -7.45 4.00
CA LEU A 48 -9.01 -7.83 3.53
C LEU A 48 -8.78 -7.39 2.07
N ARG A 49 -9.74 -7.65 1.17
CA ARG A 49 -9.68 -7.19 -0.22
C ARG A 49 -9.54 -5.67 -0.32
N GLY A 50 -10.32 -4.93 0.48
CA GLY A 50 -10.23 -3.47 0.54
C GLY A 50 -8.85 -3.01 1.00
N LYS A 51 -8.26 -3.64 2.01
CA LYS A 51 -6.89 -3.37 2.48
C LYS A 51 -5.86 -3.62 1.38
N LEU A 52 -5.92 -4.76 0.68
CA LEU A 52 -5.02 -5.07 -0.43
C LEU A 52 -5.14 -4.05 -1.59
N MET A 53 -6.37 -3.65 -1.95
CA MET A 53 -6.61 -2.62 -2.96
C MET A 53 -6.07 -1.25 -2.54
N ILE A 54 -6.25 -0.87 -1.27
CA ILE A 54 -5.71 0.37 -0.72
C ILE A 54 -4.17 0.36 -0.75
N GLU A 55 -3.51 -0.74 -0.37
CA GLU A 55 -2.05 -0.85 -0.43
C GLU A 55 -1.52 -0.66 -1.85
N ALA A 56 -2.16 -1.33 -2.83
CA ALA A 56 -1.77 -1.22 -4.23
C ALA A 56 -2.01 0.20 -4.79
N GLU A 57 -3.14 0.84 -4.46
CA GLU A 57 -3.44 2.21 -4.88
C GLU A 57 -2.47 3.23 -4.28
N LEU A 58 -2.19 3.15 -2.98
CA LEU A 58 -1.23 4.03 -2.30
C LEU A 58 0.17 3.88 -2.89
N ALA A 59 0.60 2.66 -3.18
CA ALA A 59 1.91 2.39 -3.76
C ALA A 59 1.99 2.86 -5.23
N ALA A 60 0.94 2.70 -6.01
CA ALA A 60 0.85 3.24 -7.37
C ALA A 60 0.97 4.77 -7.39
N ARG A 61 0.46 5.43 -6.34
CA ARG A 61 0.58 6.89 -6.11
C ARG A 61 1.91 7.31 -5.47
N LYS A 62 2.85 6.37 -5.26
CA LYS A 62 4.15 6.61 -4.61
C LYS A 62 4.03 7.21 -3.20
N VAL A 63 2.95 6.89 -2.49
CA VAL A 63 2.82 7.25 -1.07
C VAL A 63 3.76 6.34 -0.28
N ASN A 64 4.71 6.89 0.46
CA ASN A 64 5.65 6.05 1.22
C ASN A 64 5.08 5.55 2.55
N GLN A 65 4.23 6.36 3.19
CA GLN A 65 3.68 6.08 4.52
C GLN A 65 2.31 6.74 4.70
N CYS A 66 1.50 6.15 5.57
CA CYS A 66 0.33 6.81 6.11
C CYS A 66 0.72 7.46 7.43
N GLY A 67 0.84 8.80 7.46
CA GLY A 67 1.32 9.53 8.65
C GLY A 67 2.73 9.08 9.06
N ASN A 68 2.85 8.47 10.24
CA ASN A 68 4.11 7.94 10.78
C ASN A 68 4.23 6.41 10.72
N SER A 69 3.33 5.74 10.00
CA SER A 69 3.30 4.28 9.92
C SER A 69 3.42 3.82 8.47
N ASN A 70 4.21 2.77 8.26
CA ASN A 70 4.20 2.04 7.00
C ASN A 70 2.84 1.38 6.78
N TYR A 71 2.54 1.11 5.52
CA TYR A 71 1.44 0.24 5.11
C TYR A 71 2.03 -0.91 4.29
N GLY A 72 1.20 -1.85 3.87
CA GLY A 72 1.61 -3.02 3.11
C GLY A 72 1.68 -4.31 3.92
N GLN A 73 1.32 -4.30 5.21
CA GLN A 73 1.46 -5.51 6.03
C GLN A 73 0.55 -6.66 5.57
N TYR A 74 -0.59 -6.36 4.92
CA TYR A 74 -1.50 -7.41 4.45
C TYR A 74 -0.94 -8.11 3.23
N SER A 75 -0.50 -7.37 2.20
CA SER A 75 0.22 -7.95 1.07
C SER A 75 1.52 -8.63 1.52
N LEU A 76 2.28 -8.03 2.44
CA LEU A 76 3.52 -8.63 2.95
C LEU A 76 3.27 -9.98 3.66
N SER A 77 2.12 -10.14 4.32
CA SER A 77 1.80 -11.37 5.06
C SER A 77 1.60 -12.59 4.15
N THR A 78 1.28 -12.39 2.87
CA THR A 78 1.11 -13.48 1.90
C THR A 78 2.30 -13.63 0.97
N ALA A 79 3.18 -12.64 0.89
CA ALA A 79 4.29 -12.61 -0.07
C ALA A 79 5.17 -13.88 -0.01
N GLY A 80 5.24 -14.60 -1.13
CA GLY A 80 5.97 -15.86 -1.30
C GLY A 80 5.27 -17.10 -0.71
N THR A 81 4.05 -16.98 -0.21
CA THR A 81 3.28 -18.12 0.33
C THR A 81 2.19 -18.52 -0.66
N LYS A 82 2.38 -19.64 -1.35
CA LYS A 82 1.40 -20.21 -2.28
C LYS A 82 0.08 -20.53 -1.57
N SER A 83 -0.87 -19.61 -1.68
CA SER A 83 -2.19 -19.67 -1.06
C SER A 83 -3.30 -20.00 -2.07
N TYR A 84 -3.02 -19.81 -3.36
CA TYR A 84 -3.93 -20.06 -4.46
C TYR A 84 -3.33 -21.07 -5.41
N GLU A 85 -4.14 -22.07 -5.79
CA GLU A 85 -3.75 -23.01 -6.83
C GLU A 85 -3.89 -22.36 -8.20
N ARG A 86 -2.82 -22.46 -9.00
CA ARG A 86 -2.71 -21.92 -10.35
C ARG A 86 -2.46 -23.07 -11.32
N PRO A 87 -3.51 -23.82 -11.70
CA PRO A 87 -3.38 -24.77 -12.78
C PRO A 87 -3.05 -23.99 -14.05
N PHE A 88 -2.03 -24.43 -14.79
CA PHE A 88 -1.70 -23.84 -16.07
C PHE A 88 -2.91 -23.93 -17.01
N SER A 89 -3.55 -22.80 -17.31
CA SER A 89 -4.64 -22.71 -18.29
C SER A 89 -4.19 -21.85 -19.46
N SER A 90 -4.19 -22.43 -20.66
CA SER A 90 -3.75 -21.77 -21.89
C SER A 90 -4.84 -20.97 -22.61
N GLU A 91 -6.01 -20.80 -22.00
CA GLU A 91 -7.18 -20.17 -22.64
C GLU A 91 -7.64 -18.94 -21.85
N ALA A 92 -7.04 -17.79 -22.18
CA ALA A 92 -7.62 -16.50 -21.84
C ALA A 92 -8.78 -16.21 -22.79
N ALA A 93 -10.01 -16.18 -22.28
CA ALA A 93 -11.16 -15.71 -23.05
C ALA A 93 -11.17 -14.17 -23.06
N GLY A 94 -10.45 -13.54 -23.99
CA GLY A 94 -10.45 -12.09 -24.16
C GLY A 94 -9.07 -11.47 -24.42
N VAL A 95 -8.93 -10.18 -24.08
CA VAL A 95 -7.63 -9.49 -24.07
C VAL A 95 -6.86 -9.98 -22.86
N ASP A 96 -5.67 -10.52 -23.11
CA ASP A 96 -4.73 -10.94 -22.08
C ASP A 96 -3.84 -9.77 -21.64
N TYR A 97 -3.37 -9.82 -20.41
CA TYR A 97 -2.47 -8.82 -19.84
C TYR A 97 -1.28 -9.50 -19.20
N ASP A 98 -0.10 -9.03 -19.55
CA ASP A 98 1.17 -9.49 -19.00
C ASP A 98 1.73 -8.48 -17.99
N CYS A 99 2.72 -8.91 -17.21
CA CYS A 99 3.38 -8.03 -16.24
C CYS A 99 4.03 -6.79 -16.88
N ASP A 100 4.47 -6.89 -18.14
CA ASP A 100 5.10 -5.80 -18.89
C ASP A 100 4.09 -4.74 -19.37
N ASP A 101 2.77 -5.03 -19.34
CA ASP A 101 1.72 -4.06 -19.66
C ASP A 101 1.51 -3.02 -18.56
N PHE A 102 2.08 -3.26 -17.37
CA PHE A 102 1.91 -2.41 -16.21
C PHE A 102 3.20 -1.63 -15.90
N PRO A 103 3.11 -0.34 -15.55
CA PRO A 103 4.28 0.47 -15.25
C PRO A 103 5.01 0.07 -13.94
N ASN A 104 4.42 -0.81 -13.12
CA ASN A 104 4.99 -1.38 -11.90
C ASN A 104 4.04 -2.42 -11.28
N GLY A 105 4.56 -3.24 -10.35
CA GLY A 105 3.78 -4.25 -9.63
C GLY A 105 2.55 -3.72 -8.89
N ALA A 106 2.56 -2.50 -8.35
CA ALA A 106 1.38 -1.92 -7.72
C ALA A 106 0.25 -1.65 -8.73
N ALA A 107 0.57 -1.21 -9.95
CA ALA A 107 -0.41 -1.06 -11.02
C ALA A 107 -0.97 -2.41 -11.46
N ALA A 108 -0.12 -3.43 -11.62
CA ALA A 108 -0.55 -4.80 -11.91
C ALA A 108 -1.48 -5.36 -10.80
N GLN A 109 -1.12 -5.16 -9.52
CA GLN A 109 -1.93 -5.61 -8.40
C GLN A 109 -3.31 -4.96 -8.37
N ARG A 110 -3.43 -3.67 -8.69
CA ARG A 110 -4.73 -2.99 -8.79
C ARG A 110 -5.62 -3.64 -9.83
N PHE A 111 -5.05 -3.91 -11.00
CA PHE A 111 -5.77 -4.55 -12.09
C PHE A 111 -6.17 -5.98 -11.73
N PHE A 112 -5.23 -6.79 -11.25
CA PHE A 112 -5.46 -8.16 -10.76
C PHE A 112 -6.60 -8.23 -9.72
N LEU A 113 -6.58 -7.35 -8.72
CA LEU A 113 -7.63 -7.28 -7.72
C LEU A 113 -8.95 -6.72 -8.29
N ALA A 114 -8.95 -5.94 -9.36
CA ALA A 114 -10.18 -5.52 -10.03
C ALA A 114 -10.80 -6.67 -10.86
N SER A 115 -9.96 -7.50 -11.48
CA SER A 115 -10.34 -8.62 -12.35
C SER A 115 -10.75 -9.90 -11.60
N GLY A 116 -10.79 -9.87 -10.27
CA GLY A 116 -11.27 -10.98 -9.44
C GLY A 116 -10.20 -11.64 -8.57
N GLY A 117 -8.93 -11.26 -8.71
CA GLY A 117 -7.84 -11.72 -7.86
C GLY A 117 -8.08 -11.45 -6.38
N PRO A 118 -7.53 -12.23 -5.45
CA PRO A 118 -6.61 -13.35 -5.69
C PRO A 118 -7.31 -14.69 -5.97
N VAL A 119 -8.63 -14.75 -5.85
CA VAL A 119 -9.39 -16.01 -6.08
C VAL A 119 -9.36 -16.40 -7.55
N SER A 120 -9.54 -15.44 -8.46
CA SER A 120 -9.51 -15.65 -9.90
C SER A 120 -8.33 -14.91 -10.51
N ASP A 121 -7.54 -15.59 -11.33
CA ASP A 121 -6.41 -15.00 -12.06
C ASP A 121 -6.56 -15.23 -13.57
N PRO A 122 -7.51 -14.53 -14.23
CA PRO A 122 -7.83 -14.77 -15.63
C PRO A 122 -6.72 -14.32 -16.59
N HIS A 123 -5.77 -13.52 -16.12
CA HIS A 123 -4.63 -12.99 -16.86
C HIS A 123 -3.31 -13.58 -16.39
N ASN A 124 -3.36 -14.60 -15.53
CA ASN A 124 -2.19 -15.34 -15.06
C ASN A 124 -1.07 -14.43 -14.50
N LEU A 125 -1.45 -13.36 -13.81
CA LEU A 125 -0.53 -12.35 -13.28
C LEU A 125 0.12 -12.78 -11.96
N ASP A 126 -0.44 -13.78 -11.27
CA ASP A 126 -0.01 -14.32 -9.97
C ASP A 126 0.30 -15.83 -10.14
N LEU A 127 1.34 -16.11 -10.92
CA LEU A 127 1.80 -17.47 -11.27
C LEU A 127 2.26 -18.30 -10.07
N ASP A 128 2.88 -17.66 -9.07
CA ASP A 128 3.33 -18.34 -7.85
C ASP A 128 2.20 -18.55 -6.83
N GLY A 129 1.04 -17.90 -7.05
CA GLY A 129 -0.19 -18.11 -6.30
C GLY A 129 -0.13 -17.53 -4.90
N ASP A 130 0.68 -16.51 -4.67
CA ASP A 130 0.82 -15.85 -3.37
C ASP A 130 -0.22 -14.73 -3.15
N GLY A 131 -1.04 -14.47 -4.17
CA GLY A 131 -2.07 -13.43 -4.18
C GLY A 131 -1.55 -12.05 -4.57
N LEU A 132 -0.29 -11.94 -5.01
CA LEU A 132 0.39 -10.72 -5.39
C LEU A 132 0.86 -10.80 -6.84
N ALA A 133 0.20 -10.06 -7.71
CA ALA A 133 0.51 -10.01 -9.13
C ALA A 133 1.92 -9.47 -9.40
N CYS A 134 2.62 -10.13 -10.31
CA CYS A 134 3.88 -9.69 -10.90
C CYS A 134 4.92 -9.31 -9.83
N GLU A 135 5.54 -8.13 -9.95
CA GLU A 135 6.56 -7.65 -9.01
C GLU A 135 5.98 -7.04 -7.71
N TRP A 136 4.66 -7.12 -7.47
CA TRP A 136 4.03 -6.47 -6.32
C TRP A 136 4.65 -6.90 -4.99
N GLY A 137 4.91 -8.20 -4.80
CA GLY A 137 5.58 -8.71 -3.60
C GLY A 137 6.95 -8.06 -3.33
N ALA A 138 7.74 -7.79 -4.38
CA ALA A 138 9.03 -7.10 -4.25
C ALA A 138 8.85 -5.60 -3.94
N GLN A 139 7.88 -4.94 -4.57
CA GLN A 139 7.60 -3.52 -4.35
C GLN A 139 7.07 -3.27 -2.92
N ILE A 140 6.15 -4.11 -2.42
CA ILE A 140 5.55 -3.90 -1.11
C ILE A 140 6.52 -4.19 0.04
N ARG A 141 7.51 -5.07 -0.15
CA ARG A 141 8.65 -5.21 0.78
C ARG A 141 9.43 -3.91 0.94
N LYS A 142 9.62 -3.11 -0.11
CA LYS A 142 10.29 -1.79 -0.05
C LYS A 142 9.44 -0.76 0.68
N VAL A 143 8.13 -0.73 0.42
CA VAL A 143 7.18 0.19 1.06
C VAL A 143 7.03 -0.12 2.56
N SER A 144 6.79 -1.38 2.91
CA SER A 144 6.59 -1.83 4.29
C SER A 144 7.83 -1.66 5.18
N SER A 145 9.03 -1.64 4.59
CA SER A 145 10.30 -1.41 5.29
C SER A 145 10.80 0.04 5.22
N TYR A 146 10.04 0.93 4.57
CA TYR A 146 10.47 2.31 4.36
C TYR A 146 10.76 3.02 5.69
N ARG A 147 11.88 3.73 5.71
CA ARG A 147 12.30 4.59 6.82
C ARG A 147 12.42 6.01 6.31
N ARG A 148 11.69 6.94 6.94
CA ARG A 148 11.82 8.36 6.64
C ARG A 148 13.27 8.79 6.87
N PRO A 149 13.92 9.47 5.91
CA PRO A 149 15.22 10.08 6.14
C PRO A 149 15.12 11.03 7.34
N VAL A 150 15.90 10.77 8.38
CA VAL A 150 16.06 11.72 9.48
C VAL A 150 16.99 12.81 8.95
N ALA A 151 16.54 14.07 8.99
CA ALA A 151 17.41 15.18 8.65
C ALA A 151 18.69 15.08 9.48
N SER A 152 19.84 14.95 8.82
CA SER A 152 21.12 14.87 9.51
C SER A 152 21.31 16.18 10.26
N VAL A 153 21.16 16.17 11.58
CA VAL A 153 21.56 17.30 12.41
C VAL A 153 23.08 17.34 12.35
N ARG A 154 23.62 18.17 11.44
CA ARG A 154 25.05 18.44 11.38
C ARG A 154 25.42 19.13 12.69
N ARG A 155 25.93 18.35 13.66
CA ARG A 155 26.53 18.88 14.89
C ARG A 155 27.73 19.72 14.50
N VAL A 156 27.54 21.03 14.42
CA VAL A 156 28.65 21.99 14.36
C VAL A 156 29.24 22.01 15.76
N THR A 157 30.25 21.16 16.01
CA THR A 157 31.12 21.39 17.17
C THR A 157 31.85 22.69 16.89
N SER A 158 31.60 23.73 17.68
CA SER A 158 32.31 25.01 17.60
C SER A 158 33.78 24.80 17.99
N ARG A 159 34.59 24.28 17.06
CA ARG A 159 36.05 24.31 17.18
C ARG A 159 36.51 25.74 16.92
N CYS A 160 37.27 26.26 17.87
CA CYS A 160 37.96 27.53 17.73
C CYS A 160 39.24 27.35 16.93
N TYR A 161 39.44 28.22 15.96
CA TYR A 161 40.64 28.31 15.12
C TYR A 161 41.31 29.66 15.37
N THR A 162 42.64 29.73 15.29
CA THR A 162 43.39 31.00 15.41
C THR A 162 43.64 31.58 14.03
N GLY A 163 43.30 32.86 13.84
CA GLY A 163 43.53 33.59 12.60
C GLY A 163 44.95 34.16 12.48
N PRO A 164 45.35 34.62 11.29
CA PRO A 164 46.68 35.16 11.02
C PRO A 164 47.02 36.45 11.80
N ARG A 165 46.02 37.11 12.40
CA ARG A 165 46.17 38.29 13.26
C ARG A 165 46.03 37.96 14.77
N GLY A 166 46.04 36.68 15.14
CA GLY A 166 46.00 36.22 16.53
C GLY A 166 44.61 36.08 17.17
N GLY A 167 43.53 36.60 16.56
CA GLY A 167 42.16 36.41 17.05
C GLY A 167 41.58 35.02 16.73
N THR A 168 40.61 34.56 17.52
CA THR A 168 39.93 33.26 17.33
C THR A 168 38.66 33.37 16.49
N TYR A 169 38.25 32.27 15.85
CA TYR A 169 36.98 32.18 15.12
C TYR A 169 36.45 30.75 15.07
N THR A 170 35.15 30.59 14.81
CA THR A 170 34.53 29.32 14.42
C THR A 170 34.18 29.31 12.93
N ILE A 171 33.97 28.13 12.36
CA ILE A 171 33.43 27.97 11.00
C ILE A 171 31.91 27.71 11.09
N THR A 172 31.10 28.55 10.45
CA THR A 172 29.64 28.41 10.41
C THR A 172 29.22 27.19 9.58
N ALA A 173 27.92 26.84 9.64
CA ALA A 173 27.36 25.81 8.77
C ALA A 173 27.58 26.11 7.27
N SER A 174 27.61 27.38 6.88
CA SER A 174 27.88 27.83 5.50
C SER A 174 29.36 27.90 5.11
N GLY A 175 30.28 27.58 6.02
CA GLY A 175 31.73 27.65 5.75
C GLY A 175 32.37 29.02 5.98
N ASN A 176 31.60 30.01 6.45
CA ASN A 176 32.10 31.35 6.73
C ASN A 176 32.80 31.40 8.10
N LYS A 177 33.78 32.29 8.25
CA LYS A 177 34.45 32.55 9.53
C LYS A 177 33.57 33.44 10.40
N ASN A 178 33.29 33.02 11.63
CA ASN A 178 32.63 33.82 12.66
C ASN A 178 33.62 34.11 13.80
N TYR A 179 34.12 35.34 13.83
CA TYR A 179 35.11 35.82 14.80
C TYR A 179 34.53 36.15 16.19
N GLY A 180 33.21 36.01 16.39
CA GLY A 180 32.56 36.12 17.72
C GLY A 180 31.95 34.80 18.21
N GLY A 181 32.25 33.68 17.54
CA GLY A 181 31.76 32.35 17.91
C GLY A 181 32.68 31.57 18.85
N CYS A 182 33.81 32.20 19.19
CA CYS A 182 34.73 31.93 20.28
C CYS A 182 34.82 33.24 21.07
#